data_AF-A0A0Q5D3W7-F1
#
_entry.id   AF-A0A0Q5D3W7-F1
#
_cell.length_a   1.000
_cell.length_b   1.000
_cell.length_c   1.000
_cell.angle_alpha   90.00
_cell.angle_beta   90.00
_cell.angle_gamma   90.00
#
_symmetry.space_group_name_H-M   'P 1'
#
loop_
_entity.id
_entity.type
_entity.pdbx_description
1 polymer ?
#
loop_
_entity_poly.entity_id
_entity_poly.type
_entity_poly.pdbx_seq_one_letter_code
_entity_poly.pdbx_strand_id
1 'polypeptide(L)' 'MHEVHDIIPDGSAMTPAEILPEIRTWTVRGAALHREPLTLGVLKKKMDLRVTHGKYFAPPREGRYIHKAE' A
#
# COMPACT_ATOMS: atom_id res chain seq x y z
N MET A 1 4.70 1.63 -5.07
CA MET A 1 4.44 0.36 -4.35
C MET A 1 5.60 0.01 -3.45
N HIS A 2 6.85 0.15 -3.89
CA HIS A 2 8.02 0.06 -3.01
C HIS A 2 7.90 0.97 -1.79
N GLU A 3 7.58 2.26 -1.98
CA GLU A 3 7.34 3.17 -0.83
C GLU A 3 6.26 2.66 0.16
N VAL A 4 5.16 2.09 -0.34
CA VAL A 4 4.10 1.53 0.53
C VAL A 4 4.57 0.28 1.27
N HIS A 5 5.46 -0.48 0.63
CA HIS A 5 6.09 -1.66 1.21
C HIS A 5 7.09 -1.26 2.30
N ASP A 6 7.91 -0.23 2.06
CA ASP A 6 8.85 0.34 3.04
C ASP A 6 8.15 0.99 4.25
N ILE A 7 6.90 1.44 4.10
CA ILE A 7 6.11 2.02 5.20
C ILE A 7 5.70 0.96 6.22
N ILE A 8 5.43 -0.28 5.79
CA ILE A 8 5.00 -1.35 6.70
C ILE A 8 6.26 -1.95 7.35
N PRO A 9 6.47 -1.78 8.66
CA PRO A 9 7.66 -2.31 9.31
C PRO A 9 7.74 -3.83 9.20
N ASP A 10 8.95 -4.38 9.16
CA ASP A 10 9.18 -5.82 9.20
C ASP A 10 8.46 -6.47 10.40
N GLY A 11 7.76 -7.57 10.13
CA GLY A 11 6.98 -8.29 11.15
C GLY A 11 5.70 -7.57 11.62
N SER A 12 5.39 -6.41 11.07
CA SER A 12 4.17 -5.65 11.38
C SER A 12 3.13 -5.73 10.26
N ALA A 13 1.91 -5.30 10.57
CA ALA A 13 0.83 -5.22 9.62
C ALA A 13 0.10 -3.89 9.75
N MET A 14 -0.23 -3.27 8.62
CA MET A 14 -0.94 -1.99 8.58
C MET A 14 -2.12 -2.03 7.60
N THR A 15 -3.16 -1.30 7.93
CA THR A 15 -4.31 -1.06 7.06
C THR A 15 -3.97 0.04 6.04
N PRO A 16 -4.65 0.08 4.89
CA PRO A 16 -4.50 1.18 3.94
C PRO A 16 -4.81 2.56 4.54
N ALA A 17 -5.63 2.63 5.61
CA ALA A 17 -5.97 3.86 6.30
C ALA A 17 -4.82 4.37 7.17
N GLU A 18 -4.05 3.47 7.78
CA GLU A 18 -2.82 3.81 8.51
C GLU A 18 -1.67 4.14 7.55
N ILE A 19 -1.62 3.51 6.38
CA ILE A 19 -0.55 3.72 5.39
C ILE A 19 -0.72 5.03 4.61
N LEU A 20 -1.94 5.37 4.19
CA LEU A 20 -2.18 6.48 3.28
C LEU A 20 -1.61 7.84 3.77
N PRO A 21 -1.69 8.20 5.07
CA PRO A 21 -1.07 9.42 5.61
C PRO A 21 0.47 9.41 5.59
N GLU A 22 1.09 8.24 5.66
CA GLU A 22 2.55 8.06 5.68
C GLU A 22 3.16 8.14 4.27
N ILE A 23 2.34 8.03 3.22
CA ILE A 23 2.80 8.17 1.84
C ILE A 23 3.21 9.62 1.59
N ARG A 24 4.40 9.80 1.00
CA ARG A 24 4.94 11.13 0.71
C ARG A 24 3.98 11.93 -0.15
N THR A 25 3.83 13.21 0.18
CA THR A 25 2.89 14.12 -0.48
C THR A 25 3.12 14.21 -2.00
N TRP A 26 4.38 14.11 -2.48
CA TRP A 26 4.67 14.15 -3.91
C TRP A 26 4.19 12.88 -4.64
N THR A 27 4.21 11.71 -4.00
CA THR A 27 3.64 10.46 -4.55
C THR A 27 2.12 10.58 -4.70
N VAL A 28 1.46 11.14 -3.67
CA VAL A 28 0.00 11.40 -3.70
C VAL A 28 -0.36 12.38 -4.81
N ARG A 29 0.39 13.50 -4.92
CA ARG A 29 0.19 14.51 -5.97
C ARG A 29 0.46 13.93 -7.36
N GLY A 30 1.51 13.14 -7.53
CA GLY A 30 1.82 12.47 -8.79
C GLY A 30 0.71 11.53 -9.23
N ALA A 31 0.11 10.77 -8.31
CA ALA A 31 -1.03 9.91 -8.63
C ALA A 31 -2.25 10.71 -9.13
N ALA A 32 -2.55 11.85 -8.48
CA ALA A 32 -3.63 12.74 -8.89
C ALA A 32 -3.43 13.35 -10.28
N LEU A 33 -2.18 13.68 -10.64
CA LEU A 33 -1.84 14.26 -11.95
C LEU A 33 -1.90 13.24 -13.10
N HIS A 34 -1.67 11.95 -12.81
CA HIS A 34 -1.38 10.97 -13.85
C HIS A 34 -2.45 9.93 -14.15
N ARG A 35 -3.62 9.90 -13.46
CA ARG A 35 -4.87 9.22 -13.92
C ARG A 35 -5.93 9.02 -12.83
N GLU A 36 -5.53 8.70 -11.60
CA GLU A 36 -6.44 8.27 -10.54
C GLU A 36 -5.91 8.75 -9.19
N PRO A 37 -6.62 9.65 -8.47
CA PRO A 37 -6.21 10.10 -7.16
C PRO A 37 -5.98 8.93 -6.21
N LEU A 38 -4.91 8.98 -5.42
CA LEU A 38 -4.59 7.94 -4.45
C LEU A 38 -5.51 8.07 -3.22
N THR A 39 -6.74 7.59 -3.36
CA THR A 39 -7.70 7.47 -2.25
C THR A 39 -7.48 6.17 -1.49
N LEU A 40 -8.11 6.04 -0.32
CA LEU A 40 -8.09 4.81 0.47
C LEU A 40 -8.49 3.57 -0.35
N GLY A 41 -9.58 3.66 -1.11
CA GLY A 41 -10.08 2.56 -1.94
C GLY A 41 -9.12 2.21 -3.08
N VAL A 42 -8.49 3.21 -3.69
CA VAL A 42 -7.49 3.02 -4.75
C VAL A 42 -6.22 2.39 -4.20
N LEU A 43 -5.74 2.84 -3.04
CA LEU A 43 -4.60 2.24 -2.36
C LEU A 43 -4.88 0.77 -2.04
N LYS A 44 -6.02 0.47 -1.41
CA LYS A 44 -6.45 -0.91 -1.13
C LYS A 44 -6.45 -1.78 -2.40
N LYS A 45 -7.09 -1.31 -3.48
CA LYS A 45 -7.15 -2.04 -4.77
C LYS A 45 -5.75 -2.32 -5.32
N LYS A 46 -4.83 -1.36 -5.23
CA LYS A 46 -3.43 -1.54 -5.68
C LYS A 46 -2.69 -2.55 -4.81
N MET A 47 -2.88 -2.53 -3.49
CA MET A 47 -2.28 -3.49 -2.58
C MET A 47 -2.81 -4.91 -2.84
N ASP A 48 -4.14 -5.07 -2.97
CA ASP A 48 -4.77 -6.34 -3.34
C ASP A 48 -4.20 -6.90 -4.65
N LEU A 49 -4.02 -6.07 -5.67
CA LEU A 49 -3.41 -6.49 -6.93
C LEU A 49 -1.98 -7.02 -6.75
N ARG A 50 -1.21 -6.45 -5.80
CA ARG A 50 0.15 -6.93 -5.51
C ARG A 50 0.17 -8.24 -4.74
N VAL A 51 -0.79 -8.43 -3.82
CA VAL A 51 -1.03 -9.73 -3.19
C VAL A 51 -1.33 -10.79 -4.23
N THR A 52 -2.25 -10.54 -5.17
CA THR A 52 -2.59 -11.49 -6.25
C THR A 52 -1.39 -11.82 -7.14
N HIS A 53 -0.48 -10.86 -7.35
CA HIS A 53 0.76 -11.08 -8.10
C HIS A 53 1.89 -11.70 -7.25
N GLY A 54 1.66 -11.98 -5.97
CA GLY A 54 2.66 -12.52 -5.06
C GLY A 54 3.81 -11.56 -4.72
N LYS A 55 3.61 -10.24 -4.87
CA LYS A 55 4.64 -9.20 -4.66
C LYS A 55 4.32 -8.31 -3.46
N TYR A 56 5.36 -7.80 -2.80
CA TYR A 56 5.34 -6.80 -1.70
C TYR A 56 4.58 -7.19 -0.42
N PHE A 57 3.38 -7.75 -0.53
CA PHE A 57 2.52 -8.02 0.62
C PHE A 57 2.08 -9.48 0.63
N ALA A 58 1.98 -10.04 1.83
CA ALA A 58 1.24 -11.27 2.04
C ALA A 58 -0.28 -10.98 2.02
N PRO A 59 -1.14 -12.01 1.84
CA PRO A 59 -2.57 -11.86 1.95
C PRO A 59 -2.96 -11.16 3.26
N PRO A 60 -3.84 -10.13 3.20
CA PRO A 60 -4.16 -9.36 4.39
C PRO A 60 -4.95 -10.20 5.40
N ARG A 61 -4.64 -10.01 6.68
CA ARG A 61 -5.39 -10.59 7.80
C ARG A 61 -6.16 -9.47 8.50
N GLU A 62 -7.49 -9.62 8.61
CA GLU A 62 -8.36 -8.60 9.22
C GLU A 62 -8.20 -7.22 8.56
N GLY A 63 -7.95 -7.18 7.25
CA GLY A 63 -7.75 -5.94 6.48
C GLY A 63 -6.38 -5.28 6.67
N ARG A 64 -5.47 -5.89 7.43
CA ARG A 64 -4.08 -5.44 7.61
C ARG A 64 -3.17 -6.18 6.65
N TYR A 65 -2.38 -5.45 5.88
CA TYR A 65 -1.39 -6.00 4.96
C TYR A 65 -0.08 -6.19 5.71
N ILE A 66 0.53 -7.36 5.52
CA ILE A 66 1.78 -7.75 6.17
C ILE A 66 2.93 -7.54 5.18
N HIS A 67 4.03 -7.01 5.69
CA HIS A 67 5.28 -6.94 4.95
C HIS A 67 5.69 -8.34 4.44
N LYS A 68 5.99 -8.46 3.15
CA LYS A 68 6.60 -9.66 2.59
C LYS A 68 8.07 -9.36 2.34
N ALA A 69 8.97 -10.06 3.05
CA ALA A 69 10.38 -10.09 2.70
C ALA A 69 10.52 -10.71 1.29
N GLU A 70 11.27 -10.04 0.40
CA GLU A 70 11.51 -10.50 -0.97
C GLU A 70 12.28 -11.82 -1.02
#